data_AF-A0A6B7H7K8-F1
#
_entry.id   AF-A0A6B7H7K8-F1
#
_cell.length_a   1.000
_cell.length_b   1.000
_cell.length_c   1.000
_cell.angle_alpha   90.00
_cell.angle_beta   90.00
_cell.angle_gamma   90.00
#
_symmetry.space_group_name_H-M   'P 1'
#
loop_
_entity.id
_entity.type
_entity.pdbx_description
1 polymer ?
#
loop_
_entity_poly.entity_id
_entity_poly.type
_entity_poly.pdbx_seq_one_letter_code
_entity_poly.pdbx_strand_id
1 'polypeptide(L)' 'GINSNVDKIPFHPYFTFKDNMGFPILLMLLTFISIFYPYTVGDPENFISANPLMTPVHLQPE' A
#
# COMPACT_ATOMS: atom_id res chain seq x y z
N GLY A 1 -26.42 -9.38 -6.84
CA GLY A 1 -26.15 -7.96 -6.55
C GLY A 1 -27.35 -7.15 -6.95
N ILE A 2 -27.80 -6.24 -6.09
CA ILE A 2 -28.94 -5.36 -6.36
C ILE A 2 -28.49 -4.28 -7.35
N ASN A 3 -29.34 -3.89 -8.29
CA ASN A 3 -29.00 -2.89 -9.30
C ASN A 3 -28.80 -1.51 -8.65
N SER A 4 -27.57 -0.99 -8.66
CA SER A 4 -27.22 0.31 -8.07
C SER A 4 -27.66 1.51 -8.90
N ASN A 5 -28.23 1.32 -10.10
CA ASN A 5 -28.76 2.42 -10.93
C ASN A 5 -29.91 3.18 -10.27
N VAL A 6 -30.60 2.55 -9.30
CA VAL A 6 -31.76 3.15 -8.63
C VAL A 6 -31.35 4.34 -7.75
N ASP A 7 -30.14 4.33 -7.17
CA ASP A 7 -29.67 5.32 -6.19
C ASP A 7 -28.27 5.92 -6.54
N LYS A 8 -28.03 6.22 -7.82
CA LYS A 8 -26.77 6.88 -8.21
C LYS A 8 -26.79 8.35 -7.81
N ILE A 9 -25.78 8.76 -7.02
CA ILE A 9 -25.48 10.15 -6.70
C ILE A 9 -24.31 10.67 -7.55
N PRO A 10 -24.24 11.98 -7.84
CA PRO A 10 -23.12 12.56 -8.59
C PRO A 10 -21.80 12.41 -7.80
N PHE A 11 -20.69 12.29 -8.53
CA PHE A 11 -19.37 12.09 -7.92
C PHE A 11 -18.94 13.30 -7.07
N HIS A 12 -19.00 14.50 -7.66
CA HIS A 12 -18.77 15.75 -6.94
C HIS A 12 -20.10 16.30 -6.42
N PRO A 13 -20.18 16.74 -5.15
CA PRO A 13 -19.09 16.89 -4.19
C PRO A 13 -18.84 15.65 -3.29
N TYR A 14 -19.73 14.66 -3.32
CA TYR A 14 -19.81 13.61 -2.30
C TYR A 14 -18.57 12.73 -2.18
N PHE A 15 -18.16 12.09 -3.28
CA PHE A 15 -17.00 11.20 -3.27
C PHE A 15 -15.70 12.00 -3.25
N THR A 16 -15.65 13.17 -3.87
CA THR A 16 -14.48 14.05 -3.79
C THR A 16 -14.15 14.45 -2.34
N PHE A 17 -15.16 14.81 -1.55
CA PHE A 17 -14.95 15.16 -0.15
C PHE A 17 -14.58 13.94 0.71
N LYS A 18 -15.24 12.80 0.46
CA LYS A 18 -14.91 11.53 1.12
C LYS A 18 -13.46 11.12 0.87
N ASP A 19 -13.01 11.19 -0.38
CA ASP A 19 -11.66 10.81 -0.77
C ASP A 19 -10.63 11.79 -0.21
N ASN A 20 -10.93 13.10 -0.20
CA ASN A 20 -10.09 14.11 0.45
C ASN A 20 -9.96 13.91 1.96
N MET A 21 -10.95 13.32 2.63
CA MET A 21 -10.83 12.92 4.04
C MET A 21 -10.03 11.64 4.22
N GLY A 22 -10.16 10.67 3.31
CA GLY A 22 -9.47 9.38 3.40
C GLY A 22 -7.99 9.42 2.98
N PHE A 23 -7.65 10.21 1.97
CA PHE A 23 -6.30 10.36 1.44
C PHE A 23 -5.24 10.77 2.48
N PRO A 24 -5.46 11.77 3.36
CA PRO A 24 -4.48 12.12 4.39
C PRO A 24 -4.28 11.02 5.42
N ILE A 25 -5.29 10.19 5.69
CA ILE A 25 -5.17 9.04 6.61
C ILE A 25 -4.23 8.00 6.01
N LEU A 26 -4.39 7.69 4.72
CA LEU A 26 -3.47 6.80 4.00
C LEU A 26 -2.03 7.33 4.03
N LEU A 27 -1.84 8.62 3.75
CA LEU A 27 -0.51 9.25 3.77
C LEU A 27 0.11 9.24 5.17
N MET A 28 -0.68 9.47 6.22
CA MET A 28 -0.19 9.41 7.60
C MET A 28 0.32 8.00 7.95
N LEU A 29 -0.42 6.97 7.58
CA LEU A 29 0.01 5.58 7.80
C LEU A 29 1.27 5.24 7.02
N LEU A 30 1.35 5.64 5.76
CA LEU A 30 2.53 5.41 4.93
C LEU A 30 3.77 6.09 5.53
N THR A 31 3.66 7.37 5.88
CA THR A 31 4.78 8.12 6.45
C THR A 31 5.21 7.58 7.82
N PHE A 32 4.27 7.10 8.63
CA PHE A 32 4.57 6.43 9.90
C PHE A 32 5.43 5.17 9.69
N ILE A 33 5.04 4.29 8.77
CA ILE A 33 5.82 3.06 8.48
C ILE A 33 7.19 3.43 7.92
N SER A 34 7.26 4.38 6.97
CA SER A 34 8.53 4.77 6.35
C SER A 34 9.55 5.37 7.31
N ILE A 35 9.10 6.13 8.33
CA ILE A 35 10.01 6.80 9.27
C ILE A 35 10.40 5.86 10.42
N PHE A 36 9.43 5.18 11.03
CA PHE A 36 9.67 4.41 12.25
C PHE A 36 10.08 2.97 11.98
N TYR A 37 9.65 2.40 10.85
CA TYR A 37 9.78 0.98 10.53
C TYR A 37 10.11 0.74 9.04
N PRO A 38 11.19 1.33 8.49
CA PRO A 38 11.45 1.35 7.05
C PRO A 38 11.64 -0.03 6.41
N TYR A 39 12.01 -1.05 7.20
CA TYR A 39 12.38 -2.37 6.69
C TYR A 39 11.43 -3.49 7.12
N THR A 40 10.31 -3.19 7.80
CA THR A 40 9.44 -4.24 8.35
C THR A 40 8.61 -4.98 7.30
N VAL A 41 8.47 -4.41 6.10
CA VAL A 41 7.72 -5.00 4.98
C VAL A 41 8.67 -5.54 3.90
N GLY A 42 9.99 -5.51 4.13
CA GLY A 42 11.00 -6.00 3.18
C GLY A 42 11.76 -7.20 3.70
N ASP A 43 12.37 -7.96 2.80
CA ASP A 43 13.24 -9.08 3.15
C ASP A 43 14.68 -8.60 3.45
N PRO A 44 15.29 -8.94 4.61
CA PRO A 44 16.68 -8.59 4.90
C PRO A 44 17.69 -9.18 3.90
N GLU A 45 17.38 -10.27 3.19
CA GLU A 45 18.27 -10.84 2.17
C GLU A 45 18.44 -9.90 0.95
N ASN A 46 17.50 -8.97 0.70
CA ASN A 46 17.60 -7.95 -0.37
C ASN A 46 18.69 -6.90 -0.13
N PHE A 47 19.30 -6.83 1.06
CA PHE A 47 20.48 -6.00 1.29
C PHE A 47 21.79 -6.63 0.77
N ILE A 48 21.77 -7.92 0.43
CA ILE A 48 22.91 -8.63 -0.12
C ILE A 48 22.87 -8.49 -1.64
N SER A 49 23.99 -8.10 -2.26
CA SER A 49 24.10 -8.00 -3.72
C SER A 49 23.78 -9.36 -4.37
N ALA A 50 22.99 -9.32 -5.45
CA ALA A 50 22.61 -10.53 -6.18
C ALA A 50 23.85 -11.29 -6.68
N ASN A 51 23.86 -12.60 -6.44
CA ASN A 51 24.87 -13.51 -6.96
C ASN A 51 24.20 -14.58 -7.84
N PRO A 52 24.42 -14.58 -9.17
CA PRO A 52 23.76 -15.55 -10.07
C PRO A 52 24.22 -16.99 -9.85
N LEU A 53 25.30 -17.21 -9.11
CA LEU A 53 25.85 -18.54 -8.80
C LEU A 53 25.39 -19.07 -7.43
N MET A 54 24.73 -18.24 -6.61
CA MET A 54 24.23 -18.66 -5.29
C MET A 54 22.82 -18.16 -5.05
N THR A 55 21.91 -19.09 -4.76
CA THR A 55 20.57 -18.79 -4.26
C THR A 55 20.59 -18.55 -2.75
N PRO A 56 19.88 -17.55 -2.23
CA PRO A 56 19.69 -17.39 -0.79
C PRO A 56 19.04 -18.61 -0.15
N VAL A 57 19.31 -18.82 1.14
CA VAL A 57 18.89 -20.04 1.86
C VAL A 57 17.39 -20.00 2.19
N HIS A 58 16.83 -18.83 2.47
CA HIS A 58 15.43 -18.67 2.88
C HIS A 58 14.60 -17.86 1.87
N LEU A 59 14.83 -18.10 0.57
CA LEU A 59 14.18 -17.39 -0.52
C LEU A 59 12.63 -17.48 -0.42
N GLN A 60 11.99 -16.31 -0.33
CA GLN A 60 10.53 -16.16 -0.33
C GLN A 60 10.11 -14.95 -1.20
N PRO A 61 8.87 -14.95 -1.73
CA PRO A 61 8.28 -13.74 -2.28
C PRO A 61 8.07 -12.66 -1.20
N GLU A 62 8.03 -11.40 -1.60
CA GLU A 62 7.55 -10.29 -0.76
C GLU A 62 6.05 -10.42 -0.41
#